data_AF-A0A4Z2B133-F1
#
_entry.id   AF-A0A4Z2B133-F1
#
_cell.length_a   1.000
_cell.length_b   1.000
_cell.length_c   1.000
_cell.angle_alpha   90.00
_cell.angle_beta   90.00
_cell.angle_gamma   90.00
#
_symmetry.space_group_name_H-M   'P 1'
#
loop_
_entity.id
_entity.type
_entity.pdbx_description
1 polymer ?
#
loop_
_entity_poly.entity_id
_entity_poly.type
_entity_poly.pdbx_seq_one_letter_code
_entity_poly.pdbx_strand_id
1 'polypeptide(L)'
;MKGGCIRGYRSTVSSLSLQLTEASLFINSMRSNDGRCGGVGGTFNPFNMTPGSSTCSLESPLSCVVGEISARHGACSLTDRRVHTVSNLDLSGDFTVVHRSVVLKNGDSIVGCADILPDSPSAEQTFPNVAEFSRYDFRKRVASVLQMEMGRITILGDSPSPAAGGRCQTVGYMISGHVSTEFLKSVKTNEKMGKFKESHSCTRSAGVPFKPGTRLLCWMFASVCLLPFILH
;
A
#
# COMPACT_ATOMS: atom_id res chain seq x y z
N MET A 1 -4.69 -22.92 -16.53
CA MET A 1 -4.79 -22.13 -15.27
C MET A 1 -3.43 -21.52 -14.98
N LYS A 2 -3.27 -20.20 -15.19
CA LYS A 2 -1.98 -19.52 -14.97
C LYS A 2 -1.86 -19.15 -13.50
N GLY A 3 -1.03 -19.87 -12.75
CA GLY A 3 -0.61 -19.47 -11.41
C GLY A 3 0.32 -18.26 -11.51
N GLY A 4 -0.17 -17.08 -11.18
CA GLY A 4 0.63 -15.86 -11.10
C GLY A 4 1.50 -15.90 -9.85
N CYS A 5 2.82 -16.05 -10.03
CA CYS A 5 3.77 -15.76 -8.97
C CYS A 5 3.69 -14.27 -8.63
N ILE A 6 3.50 -13.96 -7.35
CA ILE A 6 3.62 -12.60 -6.80
C ILE A 6 5.04 -12.12 -7.13
N ARG A 7 5.15 -11.13 -8.03
CA ARG A 7 6.43 -10.54 -8.43
C ARG A 7 6.73 -9.37 -7.50
N GLY A 8 7.44 -9.64 -6.39
CA GLY A 8 7.91 -8.60 -5.47
C GLY A 8 8.99 -7.74 -6.13
N TYR A 9 8.79 -6.42 -6.21
CA TYR A 9 9.67 -5.49 -6.93
C TYR A 9 10.66 -4.71 -6.02
N ARG A 10 10.63 -4.94 -4.71
CA ARG A 10 11.56 -4.29 -3.76
C ARG A 10 11.67 -5.11 -2.47
N SER A 11 12.81 -5.76 -2.26
CA SER A 11 13.11 -6.54 -1.06
C SER A 11 14.35 -5.96 -0.39
N THR A 12 14.27 -5.70 0.91
CA THR A 12 15.42 -5.27 1.71
C THR A 12 15.73 -6.37 2.71
N VAL A 13 16.87 -7.03 2.53
CA VAL A 13 17.35 -8.11 3.40
C VAL A 13 18.43 -7.53 4.31
N SER A 14 18.29 -7.71 5.62
CA SER A 14 19.27 -7.23 6.61
C SER A 14 20.60 -8.00 6.52
N SER A 15 21.74 -7.34 6.76
CA SER A 15 23.10 -7.90 6.67
C SER A 15 23.38 -9.05 7.66
N LEU A 16 22.48 -9.32 8.61
CA LEU A 16 22.53 -10.50 9.50
C LEU A 16 22.15 -11.83 8.79
N SER A 17 21.74 -11.79 7.51
CA SER A 17 21.13 -12.92 6.81
C SER A 17 22.11 -13.93 6.18
N LEU A 18 23.43 -13.72 6.24
CA LEU A 18 24.38 -14.50 5.43
C LEU A 18 24.51 -15.98 5.83
N GLN A 19 23.97 -16.40 6.98
CA GLN A 19 23.96 -17.80 7.43
C GLN A 19 22.56 -18.34 7.72
N LEU A 20 21.49 -17.59 7.43
CA LEU A 20 20.14 -18.03 7.73
C LEU A 20 19.63 -18.94 6.60
N THR A 21 19.40 -20.22 6.91
CA THR A 21 18.87 -21.20 5.95
C THR A 21 17.36 -21.33 6.01
N GLU A 22 16.73 -20.96 7.13
CA GLU A 22 15.28 -21.04 7.32
C GLU A 22 14.73 -19.78 8.00
N ALA A 23 13.50 -19.41 7.66
CA ALA A 23 12.77 -18.33 8.32
C ALA A 23 11.27 -18.64 8.40
N SER A 24 10.62 -18.13 9.44
CA SER A 24 9.17 -18.18 9.55
C SER A 24 8.52 -17.08 8.70
N LEU A 25 7.50 -17.46 7.94
CA LEU A 25 6.77 -16.62 6.99
C LEU A 25 5.44 -16.14 7.59
N PHE A 26 5.21 -14.83 7.52
CA PHE A 26 4.01 -14.17 8.00
C PHE A 26 3.45 -13.19 6.95
N ILE A 27 2.17 -12.87 7.08
CA ILE A 27 1.56 -11.70 6.48
C ILE A 27 1.19 -10.75 7.61
N ASN A 28 1.73 -9.53 7.57
CA ASN A 28 1.42 -8.51 8.57
C ASN A 28 0.41 -7.49 8.05
N SER A 29 -0.26 -6.78 8.95
CA SER A 29 -1.42 -5.95 8.63
C SER A 29 -1.12 -4.71 7.80
N MET A 30 0.10 -4.15 7.88
CA MET A 30 0.50 -2.93 7.19
C MET A 30 1.56 -3.21 6.11
N ARG A 31 1.71 -2.28 5.18
CA ARG A 31 2.80 -2.28 4.20
C ARG A 31 4.14 -1.91 4.85
N SER A 32 5.23 -2.23 4.16
CA SER A 32 6.56 -1.75 4.51
C SER A 32 6.71 -0.27 4.19
N ASN A 33 7.46 0.46 5.03
CA ASN A 33 7.77 1.87 4.79
C ASN A 33 8.99 1.96 3.86
N ASP A 34 8.75 2.10 2.56
CA ASP A 34 9.81 2.16 1.53
C ASP A 34 10.76 0.95 1.53
N GLY A 35 10.22 -0.25 1.79
CA GLY A 35 10.99 -1.49 1.92
C GLY A 35 11.64 -1.68 3.29
N ARG A 36 11.62 -0.68 4.17
CA ARG A 36 12.02 -0.88 5.56
C ARG A 36 10.94 -1.68 6.27
N CYS A 37 11.34 -2.74 6.94
CA CYS A 37 10.42 -3.59 7.70
C CYS A 37 9.98 -2.99 9.03
N GLY A 38 10.33 -1.73 9.30
CA GLY A 38 9.80 -0.97 10.41
C GLY A 38 8.37 -0.49 10.10
N GLY A 39 7.43 -0.78 10.99
CA GLY A 39 6.04 -0.33 10.86
C GLY A 39 5.13 -1.23 10.02
N VAL A 40 5.52 -2.48 9.74
CA VAL A 40 4.66 -3.47 9.05
C VAL A 40 3.45 -3.92 9.87
N GLY A 41 3.30 -3.45 11.12
CA GLY A 41 2.22 -3.84 12.02
C GLY A 41 2.37 -5.27 12.56
N GLY A 42 1.33 -5.77 13.23
CA GLY A 42 1.26 -7.14 13.71
C GLY A 42 0.83 -8.13 12.64
N THR A 43 0.84 -9.42 12.98
CA THR A 43 0.34 -10.49 12.08
C THR A 43 -1.13 -10.23 11.72
N PHE A 44 -1.47 -10.38 10.44
CA PHE A 44 -2.83 -10.15 9.96
C PHE A 44 -3.80 -11.21 10.52
N ASN A 45 -4.71 -10.76 11.39
CA ASN A 45 -5.66 -11.62 12.10
C ASN A 45 -7.08 -11.01 12.11
N PRO A 46 -7.76 -10.95 10.94
CA PRO A 46 -9.06 -10.28 10.84
C PRO A 46 -10.18 -10.95 11.64
N PHE A 47 -10.02 -12.22 12.00
CA PHE A 47 -11.03 -13.02 12.71
C PHE A 47 -10.73 -13.19 14.20
N ASN A 48 -9.73 -12.47 14.73
CA ASN A 48 -9.33 -12.54 16.14
C ASN A 48 -9.05 -13.97 16.63
N MET A 49 -8.37 -14.77 15.78
CA MET A 49 -7.97 -16.14 16.09
C MET A 49 -6.85 -16.16 17.14
N THR A 50 -6.71 -17.26 17.88
CA THR A 50 -5.62 -17.42 18.85
C THR A 50 -4.32 -17.84 18.15
N PRO A 51 -3.22 -17.05 18.25
CA PRO A 51 -1.91 -17.43 17.73
C PRO A 51 -1.40 -18.74 18.33
N GLY A 52 -0.77 -19.58 17.53
CA GLY A 52 -0.20 -20.85 18.02
C GLY A 52 -1.22 -21.85 18.57
N SER A 53 -2.50 -21.72 18.21
CA SER A 53 -3.54 -22.67 18.61
C SER A 53 -3.15 -24.10 18.22
N SER A 54 -3.31 -25.06 19.13
CA SER A 54 -3.08 -26.48 18.86
C SER A 54 -4.03 -27.06 17.81
N THR A 55 -5.14 -26.38 17.55
CA THR A 55 -6.11 -26.75 16.50
C THR A 55 -5.76 -26.16 15.14
N CYS A 56 -4.71 -25.34 15.02
CA CYS A 56 -4.21 -24.86 13.73
C CYS A 56 -3.31 -25.93 13.10
N SER A 57 -3.70 -26.42 11.93
CA SER A 57 -2.91 -27.40 11.18
C SER A 57 -3.16 -27.28 9.67
N LEU A 58 -2.46 -28.09 8.87
CA LEU A 58 -2.73 -28.23 7.44
C LEU A 58 -4.13 -28.80 7.16
N GLU A 59 -4.65 -29.64 8.05
CA GLU A 59 -5.98 -30.28 7.93
C GLU A 59 -7.10 -29.36 8.44
N SER A 60 -6.77 -28.46 9.35
CA SER A 60 -7.68 -27.49 9.97
C SER A 60 -7.23 -26.02 9.74
N PRO A 61 -7.04 -25.59 8.48
CA PRO A 61 -6.46 -24.28 8.16
C PRO A 61 -7.34 -23.09 8.58
N LEU A 62 -8.65 -23.32 8.76
CA LEU A 62 -9.59 -22.30 9.21
C LEU A 62 -9.47 -21.99 10.72
N SER A 63 -8.78 -22.84 11.48
CA SER A 63 -8.45 -22.60 12.89
C SER A 63 -7.19 -21.75 13.08
N CYS A 64 -6.49 -21.42 11.99
CA CYS A 64 -5.24 -20.69 12.01
C CYS A 64 -5.46 -19.19 11.88
N VAL A 65 -4.57 -18.41 12.51
CA VAL A 65 -4.42 -16.98 12.19
C VAL A 65 -4.08 -16.84 10.70
N VAL A 66 -4.84 -16.01 9.97
CA VAL A 66 -4.73 -15.86 8.51
C VAL A 66 -3.30 -15.57 8.07
N GLY A 67 -2.64 -14.64 8.76
CA GLY A 67 -1.28 -14.22 8.46
C GLY A 67 -0.17 -15.14 8.98
N GLU A 68 -0.46 -16.21 9.73
CA GLU A 68 0.57 -17.16 10.19
C GLU A 68 0.76 -18.28 9.16
N ILE A 69 1.60 -18.06 8.15
CA ILE A 69 1.81 -19.05 7.09
C ILE A 69 2.64 -20.22 7.61
N SER A 70 3.73 -19.93 8.33
CA SER A 70 4.61 -20.97 8.88
C SER A 70 4.01 -21.81 10.01
N ALA A 71 2.95 -21.34 10.68
CA ALA A 71 2.22 -22.18 11.64
C ALA A 71 1.59 -23.43 10.99
N ARG A 72 1.33 -23.36 9.67
CA ARG A 72 0.75 -24.46 8.89
C ARG A 72 1.79 -25.22 8.09
N HIS A 73 2.66 -24.50 7.40
CA HIS A 73 3.59 -25.09 6.44
C HIS A 73 5.00 -25.31 7.00
N GLY A 74 5.24 -24.97 8.27
CA GLY A 74 6.57 -24.93 8.86
C GLY A 74 7.39 -23.73 8.40
N ALA A 75 8.64 -23.66 8.86
CA ALA A 75 9.58 -22.65 8.39
C ALA A 75 9.89 -22.83 6.90
N CYS A 76 10.11 -21.72 6.20
CA CYS A 76 10.49 -21.71 4.80
C CYS A 76 12.01 -21.79 4.68
N SER A 77 12.51 -22.69 3.82
CA SER A 77 13.91 -22.65 3.39
C SER A 77 14.16 -21.38 2.57
N LEU A 78 15.28 -20.72 2.86
CA LEU A 78 15.78 -19.55 2.14
C LEU A 78 16.74 -19.93 1.01
N THR A 79 17.10 -21.21 0.89
CA THR A 79 18.02 -21.71 -0.14
C THR A 79 17.30 -22.27 -1.36
N ASP A 80 16.03 -22.63 -1.22
CA ASP A 80 15.28 -23.34 -2.26
C ASP A 80 13.94 -22.67 -2.58
N ARG A 81 13.49 -22.83 -3.83
CA ARG A 81 12.17 -22.37 -4.24
C ARG A 81 11.10 -23.36 -3.78
N ARG A 82 10.15 -22.90 -2.97
CA ARG A 82 8.96 -23.66 -2.56
C ARG A 82 7.67 -23.02 -3.03
N VAL A 83 6.62 -23.84 -3.17
CA VAL A 83 5.25 -23.41 -3.46
C VAL A 83 4.35 -23.92 -2.35
N HIS A 84 3.59 -23.03 -1.74
CA HIS A 84 2.62 -23.35 -0.69
C HIS A 84 1.21 -23.01 -1.16
N THR A 85 0.28 -23.92 -0.93
CA THR A 85 -1.15 -23.69 -1.17
C THR A 85 -1.81 -23.34 0.16
N VAL A 86 -2.39 -22.14 0.24
CA VAL A 86 -3.03 -21.62 1.45
C VAL A 86 -4.50 -21.33 1.13
N SER A 87 -5.42 -21.95 1.88
CA SER A 87 -6.86 -21.96 1.57
C SER A 87 -7.68 -20.81 2.17
N ASN A 88 -7.11 -20.00 3.07
CA ASN A 88 -7.80 -18.90 3.77
C ASN A 88 -7.15 -17.52 3.49
N LEU A 89 -6.43 -17.41 2.37
CA LEU A 89 -5.74 -16.18 1.98
C LEU A 89 -6.54 -15.49 0.87
N ASP A 90 -7.41 -14.58 1.30
CA ASP A 90 -8.27 -13.85 0.37
C ASP A 90 -7.46 -12.82 -0.42
N LEU A 91 -7.55 -12.90 -1.75
CA LEU A 91 -6.96 -11.89 -2.64
C LEU A 91 -7.95 -10.77 -2.95
N SER A 92 -9.25 -10.96 -2.75
CA SER A 92 -10.30 -9.97 -2.98
C SER A 92 -11.25 -9.88 -1.78
N GLY A 93 -12.12 -8.87 -1.76
CA GLY A 93 -13.08 -8.67 -0.68
C GLY A 93 -12.49 -7.96 0.55
N ASP A 94 -13.22 -8.00 1.67
CA ASP A 94 -12.91 -7.13 2.81
C ASP A 94 -11.70 -7.57 3.64
N PHE A 95 -11.34 -8.85 3.58
CA PHE A 95 -10.18 -9.42 4.26
C PHE A 95 -8.99 -9.67 3.32
N THR A 96 -8.95 -8.96 2.19
CA THR A 96 -7.85 -9.09 1.22
C THR A 96 -6.49 -8.90 1.90
N VAL A 97 -5.52 -9.72 1.50
CA VAL A 97 -4.11 -9.55 1.87
C VAL A 97 -3.37 -8.61 0.91
N VAL A 98 -4.01 -8.15 -0.16
CA VAL A 98 -3.40 -7.17 -1.06
C VAL A 98 -3.25 -5.84 -0.34
N HIS A 99 -2.13 -5.16 -0.57
CA HIS A 99 -1.70 -3.94 0.11
C HIS A 99 -1.40 -4.16 1.60
N ARG A 100 -0.85 -5.34 1.90
CA ARG A 100 -0.21 -5.71 3.16
C ARG A 100 1.24 -6.09 2.91
N SER A 101 1.93 -6.64 3.91
CA SER A 101 3.31 -7.10 3.75
C SER A 101 3.47 -8.59 4.05
N VAL A 102 4.32 -9.23 3.27
CA VAL A 102 4.94 -10.51 3.61
C VAL A 102 6.16 -10.21 4.48
N VAL A 103 6.32 -10.95 5.58
CA VAL A 103 7.40 -10.76 6.55
C VAL A 103 8.08 -12.10 6.82
N LEU A 104 9.40 -12.12 6.74
CA LEU A 104 10.25 -13.23 7.15
C LEU A 104 10.85 -12.91 8.52
N LYS A 105 10.76 -13.87 9.44
CA LYS A 105 11.32 -13.76 10.78
C LYS A 105 12.27 -14.90 11.11
N ASN A 106 13.32 -14.60 11.86
CA ASN A 106 14.13 -15.57 12.59
C ASN A 106 13.88 -15.36 14.09
N GLY A 107 13.15 -16.28 14.73
CA GLY A 107 12.51 -16.02 16.02
C GLY A 107 11.60 -14.79 15.92
N ASP A 108 11.80 -13.81 16.80
CA ASP A 108 11.04 -12.55 16.80
C ASP A 108 11.63 -11.48 15.87
N SER A 109 12.84 -11.68 15.35
CA SER A 109 13.55 -10.68 14.54
C SER A 109 13.10 -10.74 13.08
N ILE A 110 12.66 -9.61 12.53
CA ILE A 110 12.35 -9.48 11.11
C ILE A 110 13.64 -9.44 10.31
N VAL A 111 13.81 -10.40 9.39
CA VAL A 111 15.00 -10.52 8.52
C VAL A 111 14.75 -10.04 7.10
N GLY A 112 13.47 -9.92 6.70
CA GLY A 112 13.07 -9.36 5.41
C GLY A 112 11.57 -9.14 5.33
N CYS A 113 11.15 -8.29 4.41
CA CYS A 113 9.75 -8.04 4.13
C CYS A 113 9.56 -7.54 2.69
N ALA A 114 8.34 -7.64 2.18
CA ALA A 114 7.94 -7.10 0.90
C ALA A 114 6.43 -6.82 0.88
N ASP A 115 6.00 -5.84 0.09
CA ASP A 115 4.59 -5.51 -0.06
C ASP A 115 3.88 -6.47 -1.04
N ILE A 116 2.63 -6.81 -0.74
CA ILE A 116 1.74 -7.54 -1.64
C ILE A 116 1.03 -6.52 -2.52
N LEU A 117 1.50 -6.34 -3.75
CA LEU A 117 0.95 -5.37 -4.70
C LEU A 117 -0.14 -6.01 -5.58
N PRO A 118 -1.17 -5.24 -5.98
CA PRO A 118 -2.16 -5.72 -6.93
C PRO A 118 -1.55 -5.88 -8.33
N ASP A 119 -1.82 -7.01 -8.97
CA ASP A 119 -1.58 -7.19 -10.42
C ASP A 119 -2.77 -6.69 -11.26
N SER A 120 -3.95 -6.67 -10.66
CA SER A 120 -5.18 -6.15 -11.28
C SER A 120 -5.18 -4.63 -11.38
N PRO A 121 -5.95 -4.03 -12.33
CA PRO A 121 -6.13 -2.58 -12.40
C PRO A 121 -6.51 -2.01 -11.04
N SER A 122 -5.73 -1.05 -10.55
CA SER A 122 -5.91 -0.41 -9.25
C SER A 122 -5.76 1.09 -9.36
N ALA A 123 -6.42 1.80 -8.45
CA ALA A 123 -6.43 3.24 -8.40
C ALA A 123 -6.63 3.74 -6.96
N GLU A 124 -6.27 5.00 -6.75
CA GLU A 124 -6.50 5.71 -5.50
C GLU A 124 -7.56 6.79 -5.72
N GLN A 125 -8.51 6.87 -4.78
CA GLN A 125 -9.53 7.90 -4.71
C GLN A 125 -9.27 8.78 -3.49
N THR A 126 -8.89 10.04 -3.70
CA THR A 126 -8.60 11.00 -2.62
C THR A 126 -9.70 12.03 -2.53
N PHE A 127 -10.31 12.20 -1.36
CA PHE A 127 -11.46 13.08 -1.15
C PHE A 127 -11.46 13.66 0.27
N PRO A 128 -12.25 14.72 0.57
CA PRO A 128 -12.36 15.26 1.92
C PRO A 128 -12.81 14.19 2.92
N ASN A 129 -12.43 14.36 4.19
CA ASN A 129 -12.87 13.43 5.22
C ASN A 129 -14.40 13.37 5.29
N VAL A 130 -14.92 12.15 5.40
CA VAL A 130 -16.34 11.88 5.65
C VAL A 130 -16.49 11.37 7.07
N ALA A 131 -17.59 11.71 7.75
CA ALA A 131 -17.81 11.32 9.14
C ALA A 131 -17.78 9.79 9.32
N GLU A 132 -18.41 9.06 8.40
CA GLU A 132 -18.43 7.60 8.39
C GLU A 132 -18.14 7.08 6.98
N PHE A 133 -16.99 6.43 6.83
CA PHE A 133 -16.63 5.76 5.59
C PHE A 133 -17.31 4.39 5.50
N SER A 134 -18.28 4.27 4.58
CA SER A 134 -18.92 2.99 4.27
C SER A 134 -18.20 2.31 3.10
N ARG A 135 -17.56 1.17 3.39
CA ARG A 135 -16.95 0.30 2.36
C ARG A 135 -17.95 -0.13 1.31
N TYR A 136 -19.19 -0.44 1.72
CA TYR A 136 -20.28 -0.82 0.82
C TYR A 136 -20.67 0.33 -0.13
N ASP A 137 -20.93 1.53 0.40
CA ASP A 137 -21.32 2.69 -0.41
C ASP A 137 -20.22 3.07 -1.41
N PHE A 138 -18.95 3.03 -0.98
CA PHE A 138 -17.80 3.28 -1.85
C PHE A 138 -17.76 2.30 -3.02
N ARG A 139 -17.80 0.99 -2.73
CA ARG A 139 -17.77 -0.07 -3.75
C ARG A 139 -18.96 0.05 -4.72
N LYS A 140 -20.16 0.32 -4.20
CA LYS A 140 -21.37 0.50 -5.01
C LYS A 140 -21.24 1.65 -6.00
N ARG A 141 -20.62 2.77 -5.59
CA ARG A 141 -20.43 3.94 -6.46
C ARG A 141 -19.38 3.71 -7.53
N VAL A 142 -18.23 3.11 -7.17
CA VAL A 142 -17.20 2.71 -8.16
C VAL A 142 -17.80 1.76 -9.19
N ALA A 143 -18.55 0.75 -8.75
CA ALA A 143 -19.25 -0.19 -9.60
C ALA A 143 -20.26 0.49 -10.55
N SER A 144 -21.00 1.50 -10.05
CA SER A 144 -21.95 2.27 -10.85
C SER A 144 -21.30 3.16 -11.92
N VAL A 145 -20.10 3.68 -11.65
CA VAL A 145 -19.30 4.42 -12.65
C VAL A 145 -18.81 3.47 -13.74
N LEU A 146 -18.21 2.36 -13.31
CA LEU A 146 -17.58 1.40 -14.22
C LEU A 146 -18.55 0.41 -14.88
N GLN A 147 -19.85 0.53 -14.58
CA GLN A 147 -20.93 -0.32 -15.11
C GLN A 147 -20.65 -1.82 -14.93
N MET A 148 -20.35 -2.23 -13.70
CA MET A 148 -20.00 -3.61 -13.37
C MET A 148 -20.55 -4.03 -12.01
N GLU A 149 -20.43 -5.31 -11.70
CA GLU A 149 -20.82 -5.86 -10.40
C GLU A 149 -19.93 -5.37 -9.26
N MET A 150 -20.57 -5.00 -8.13
CA MET A 150 -19.88 -4.53 -6.91
C MET A 150 -18.86 -5.54 -6.38
N GLY A 151 -19.11 -6.83 -6.58
CA GLY A 151 -18.20 -7.91 -6.18
C GLY A 151 -16.81 -7.82 -6.81
N ARG A 152 -16.66 -7.12 -7.94
CA ARG A 152 -15.37 -6.92 -8.60
C ARG A 152 -14.49 -5.87 -7.94
N ILE A 153 -15.04 -5.04 -7.06
CA ILE A 153 -14.33 -3.92 -6.44
C ILE A 153 -13.81 -4.40 -5.08
N THR A 154 -12.50 -4.32 -4.86
CA THR A 154 -11.86 -4.62 -3.58
C THR A 154 -11.17 -3.37 -3.05
N ILE A 155 -11.51 -2.94 -1.83
CA ILE A 155 -10.80 -1.87 -1.13
C ILE A 155 -9.56 -2.46 -0.47
N LEU A 156 -8.41 -1.81 -0.68
CA LEU A 156 -7.09 -2.27 -0.25
C LEU A 156 -6.87 -2.10 1.26
N GLY A 157 -5.96 -2.88 1.83
CA GLY A 157 -5.85 -3.10 3.28
C GLY A 157 -5.48 -1.88 4.14
N ASP A 158 -4.82 -0.87 3.57
CA ASP A 158 -4.42 0.38 4.24
C ASP A 158 -5.47 1.51 4.11
N SER A 159 -6.65 1.21 3.56
CA SER A 159 -7.67 2.20 3.24
C SER A 159 -8.86 2.20 4.20
N PRO A 160 -9.42 3.37 4.56
CA PRO A 160 -8.95 4.72 4.18
C PRO A 160 -7.68 5.13 4.94
N SER A 161 -6.76 5.78 4.26
CA SER A 161 -5.54 6.36 4.85
C SER A 161 -5.60 7.89 4.89
N PRO A 162 -5.00 8.55 5.90
CA PRO A 162 -4.95 10.01 5.96
C PRO A 162 -4.14 10.60 4.80
N ALA A 163 -4.62 11.72 4.25
CA ALA A 163 -3.96 12.49 3.20
C ALA A 163 -3.99 14.00 3.50
N ALA A 164 -3.16 14.78 2.81
CA ALA A 164 -3.11 16.24 2.89
C ALA A 164 -3.04 16.82 4.34
N GLY A 165 -2.25 16.19 5.20
CA GLY A 165 -2.10 16.57 6.61
C GLY A 165 -3.33 16.24 7.47
N GLY A 166 -4.12 15.23 7.09
CA GLY A 166 -5.30 14.77 7.82
C GLY A 166 -6.61 15.46 7.44
N ARG A 167 -6.61 16.38 6.46
CA ARG A 167 -7.83 17.06 5.96
C ARG A 167 -8.60 16.23 4.93
N CYS A 168 -7.90 15.30 4.29
CA CYS A 168 -8.44 14.42 3.28
C CYS A 168 -8.10 12.98 3.64
N GLN A 169 -8.75 12.06 2.96
CA GLN A 169 -8.49 10.65 3.06
C GLN A 169 -8.38 10.04 1.67
N THR A 170 -7.58 8.99 1.56
CA THR A 170 -7.35 8.25 0.33
C THR A 170 -7.83 6.82 0.49
N VAL A 171 -8.54 6.33 -0.52
CA VAL A 171 -8.99 4.94 -0.61
C VAL A 171 -8.35 4.31 -1.84
N GLY A 172 -7.42 3.40 -1.62
CA GLY A 172 -6.91 2.49 -2.64
C GLY A 172 -7.90 1.36 -2.90
N TYR A 173 -8.13 1.06 -4.17
CA TYR A 173 -8.98 -0.05 -4.58
C TYR A 173 -8.44 -0.71 -5.84
N MET A 174 -8.81 -1.98 -6.03
CA MET A 174 -8.53 -2.72 -7.26
C MET A 174 -9.80 -3.34 -7.84
N ILE A 175 -9.76 -3.59 -9.14
CA ILE A 175 -10.86 -4.18 -9.90
C ILE A 175 -10.47 -5.56 -10.40
N SER A 176 -11.20 -6.59 -9.99
CA SER A 176 -11.00 -7.94 -10.53
C SER A 176 -11.41 -7.99 -12.01
N GLY A 177 -10.49 -8.41 -12.89
CA GLY A 177 -10.69 -8.47 -14.33
C GLY A 177 -10.23 -7.21 -15.07
N HIS A 178 -10.52 -7.14 -16.37
CA HIS A 178 -10.01 -6.05 -17.21
C HIS A 178 -10.85 -4.77 -17.10
N VAL A 179 -10.17 -3.62 -17.06
CA VAL A 179 -10.69 -2.25 -17.20
C VAL A 179 -9.60 -1.41 -17.85
N SER A 180 -9.93 -0.57 -18.83
CA SER A 180 -8.95 0.34 -19.44
C SER A 180 -8.49 1.41 -18.46
N THR A 181 -7.27 1.93 -18.66
CA THR A 181 -6.71 2.92 -17.73
C THR A 181 -7.50 4.23 -17.76
N GLU A 182 -8.04 4.60 -18.91
CA GLU A 182 -8.85 5.79 -19.15
C GLU A 182 -10.19 5.68 -18.41
N PHE A 183 -10.84 4.51 -18.52
CA PHE A 183 -12.12 4.30 -17.86
C PHE A 183 -11.96 4.22 -16.33
N LEU A 184 -10.88 3.60 -15.84
CA LEU A 184 -10.56 3.60 -14.42
C LEU A 184 -10.27 5.01 -13.89
N LYS A 185 -9.51 5.83 -14.63
CA LYS A 185 -9.25 7.24 -14.28
C LYS A 185 -10.54 8.07 -14.22
N SER A 186 -11.54 7.76 -15.04
CA SER A 186 -12.82 8.49 -15.04
C SER A 186 -13.57 8.44 -13.70
N VAL A 187 -13.32 7.43 -12.86
CA VAL A 187 -13.92 7.29 -11.52
C VAL A 187 -13.64 8.50 -10.66
N LYS A 188 -12.42 9.04 -10.71
CA LYS A 188 -11.93 10.12 -9.86
C LYS A 188 -12.85 11.34 -9.81
N THR A 189 -13.32 11.77 -10.97
CA THR A 189 -14.08 13.01 -11.14
C THR A 189 -15.55 12.76 -11.51
N ASN A 190 -16.03 11.52 -11.49
CA ASN A 190 -17.40 11.20 -11.88
C ASN A 190 -18.42 11.65 -10.83
N GLU A 191 -19.53 12.24 -11.25
CA GLU A 191 -20.58 12.72 -10.34
C GLU A 191 -21.23 11.60 -9.50
N LYS A 192 -21.27 10.35 -10.02
CA LYS A 192 -21.82 9.20 -9.28
C LYS A 192 -21.02 8.88 -8.00
N MET A 193 -19.76 9.33 -7.91
CA MET A 193 -18.96 9.17 -6.69
C MET A 193 -19.47 10.02 -5.52
N GLY A 194 -20.26 11.08 -5.78
CA GLY A 194 -20.86 11.90 -4.73
C GLY A 194 -19.82 12.40 -3.72
N LYS A 195 -20.03 12.07 -2.44
CA LYS A 195 -19.11 12.45 -1.33
C LYS A 195 -17.68 11.89 -1.44
N PHE A 196 -17.46 10.90 -2.31
CA PHE A 196 -16.14 10.30 -2.55
C PHE A 196 -15.43 10.87 -3.79
N LYS A 197 -16.06 11.81 -4.50
CA LYS A 197 -15.48 12.47 -5.67
C LYS A 197 -14.22 13.25 -5.28
N GLU A 198 -13.22 13.22 -6.15
CA GLU A 198 -11.95 13.90 -5.92
C GLU A 198 -12.15 15.43 -5.86
N SER A 199 -11.53 16.07 -4.87
CA SER A 199 -11.63 17.52 -4.65
C SER A 199 -10.31 18.22 -4.94
N HIS A 200 -10.37 19.38 -5.58
CA HIS A 200 -9.20 20.26 -5.78
C HIS A 200 -8.48 20.63 -4.47
N SER A 201 -9.22 20.72 -3.37
CA SER A 201 -8.66 20.99 -2.04
C SER A 201 -7.72 19.88 -1.53
N CYS A 202 -7.93 18.65 -2.01
CA CYS A 202 -7.13 17.47 -1.65
C CYS A 202 -6.01 17.18 -2.64
N THR A 203 -6.10 17.69 -3.87
CA THR A 203 -5.07 17.48 -4.92
C THR A 203 -4.10 18.65 -5.05
N ARG A 204 -4.43 19.83 -4.54
CA ARG A 204 -3.48 20.94 -4.44
C ARG A 204 -2.43 20.53 -3.42
N SER A 205 -1.26 20.11 -3.90
CA SER A 205 -0.07 19.89 -3.08
C SER A 205 0.01 21.04 -2.09
N ALA A 206 0.06 20.74 -0.78
CA ALA A 206 0.48 21.73 0.19
C ALA A 206 1.77 22.31 -0.39
N GLY A 207 1.74 23.59 -0.77
CA GLY A 207 2.89 24.23 -1.38
C GLY A 207 4.12 23.93 -0.54
N VAL A 208 5.23 23.64 -1.20
CA VAL A 208 6.56 23.67 -0.60
C VAL A 208 6.56 24.81 0.43
N PRO A 209 6.85 24.56 1.72
CA PRO A 209 6.77 25.61 2.72
C PRO A 209 7.80 26.67 2.32
N PHE A 210 7.30 27.77 1.78
CA PHE A 210 8.10 28.96 1.53
C PHE A 210 8.51 29.45 2.91
N LYS A 211 9.74 29.12 3.34
CA LYS A 211 10.32 29.69 4.55
C LYS A 211 10.40 31.21 4.34
N PRO A 212 9.67 32.04 5.10
CA PRO A 212 9.88 33.47 5.06
C PRO A 212 11.14 33.76 5.88
N GLY A 213 12.20 34.20 5.22
CA GLY A 213 13.39 34.69 5.89
C GLY A 213 14.67 34.20 5.26
N THR A 214 15.59 35.16 5.06
CA THR A 214 16.97 34.98 4.61
C THR A 214 17.16 34.91 3.09
N ARG A 215 17.05 36.07 2.40
CA ARG A 215 18.09 36.58 1.45
C ARG A 215 17.86 38.08 1.19
N LEU A 216 18.11 38.89 2.22
CA LEU A 216 18.53 40.29 2.04
C LEU A 216 20.04 40.30 2.25
N LEU A 217 20.80 40.41 1.15
CA LEU A 217 22.18 40.90 1.02
C LEU A 217 22.78 40.28 -0.24
N CYS A 218 22.47 40.90 -1.38
CA CYS A 218 23.36 40.98 -2.53
C CYS A 218 22.87 42.15 -3.36
N TRP A 219 23.12 43.35 -2.86
CA TRP A 219 23.09 44.58 -3.65
C TRP A 219 24.46 45.22 -3.51
N MET A 220 24.98 45.65 -4.66
CA MET A 220 26.07 46.59 -4.87
C MET A 220 27.50 46.05 -4.74
N PHE A 221 28.05 45.45 -5.81
CA PHE A 221 29.39 45.79 -6.33
C PHE A 221 29.47 45.43 -7.82
N ALA A 222 30.20 46.26 -8.58
CA ALA A 222 30.26 46.39 -10.05
C ALA A 222 29.07 47.20 -10.63
N SER A 223 29.22 48.41 -11.16
CA SER A 223 30.35 48.97 -11.91
C SER A 223 30.30 50.52 -11.87
N VAL A 224 31.15 51.13 -11.04
CA VAL A 224 31.72 52.45 -11.36
C VAL A 224 32.96 52.17 -12.21
N CYS A 225 33.24 53.05 -13.17
CA CYS A 225 34.23 52.95 -14.25
C CYS A 225 33.69 52.30 -15.53
N LEU A 226 33.10 53.11 -16.41
CA LEU A 226 33.59 53.33 -17.77
C LEU A 226 32.72 54.40 -18.45
N LEU A 227 33.23 55.63 -18.47
CA LEU A 227 33.08 56.72 -19.47
C LEU A 227 33.52 58.02 -18.77
N PRO A 228 34.65 58.62 -19.18
CA PRO A 228 34.74 59.41 -20.40
C PRO A 228 35.88 58.90 -21.31
N PHE A 229 35.96 59.14 -22.60
CA PHE A 229 36.16 60.43 -23.25
C PHE A 229 35.76 60.38 -24.73
N ILE A 230 35.08 61.43 -25.16
CA ILE A 230 35.05 61.95 -26.53
C ILE A 230 36.45 62.56 -26.79
N LEU A 231 37.12 62.22 -27.91
CA LEU A 231 37.90 63.11 -28.81
C LEU A 231 38.75 62.29 -29.81
N HIS A 232 38.28 62.16 -31.05
CA HIS A 232 38.89 62.61 -32.33
C HIS A 232 38.17 61.92 -33.50
#